data_AF-A0A954L5X6-F1
#
_entry.id   AF-A0A954L5X6-F1
#
_cell.length_a   1.000
_cell.length_b   1.000
_cell.length_c   1.000
_cell.angle_alpha   90.00
_cell.angle_beta   90.00
_cell.angle_gamma   90.00
#
_symmetry.space_group_name_H-M   'P 1'
#
loop_
_entity.id
_entity.type
_entity.pdbx_description
1 polymer ?
#
loop_
_entity_poly.entity_id
_entity_poly.type
_entity_poly.pdbx_seq_one_letter_code
_entity_poly.pdbx_strand_id
1 'polypeptide(L)'
;MLRLSCLLLFVGASWAAPACAESVLVEAESFDSHGGWSLDTQSITAMGSPYLLAHGLGRPVQDATTTVSFPAEGTYRVFVRTKDWVARWNAPGQPGRFQLILDGHPLEETFGTTGADWFWHDGGTVEVKSSARSQPGMGIKVQLALHDLTGFDGRCDAVYFTTASEPPPNEGQILPKWRQQALGLGEEPTQKADYDLVVVGGGYSGMGAALAAARAGCKVALIQDRGVLGGNGSSEVRVWAMGNIRRGKYPRIGEIVEEFCDHAKKSPGTFEEFEDAKKEAIVRAEENIDLFLDTHAYAVDMEDVANPGSATQGRQRQDGSKSPNSQLSTLNAQRHIAAIHAFNVRTSEQYRFAGRLFCDATGHGTIGFLAQADWDMTPEGRMGMSNMWAWGEGEQTVNFPETPWALSMTMADFPYPRDHHGQWFWESGYNKDPMNDAEGIRDHNLRAVFGAWNAMKNGDGAAEHKTAFLTW
;
A
#
# COMPACT_ATOMS: atom_id res chain seq x y z
N MET A 1 -36.48 -80.17 -1.43
CA MET A 1 -35.88 -79.04 -0.69
C MET A 1 -34.47 -78.83 -1.23
N LEU A 2 -34.28 -77.86 -2.13
CA LEU A 2 -32.97 -77.46 -2.65
C LEU A 2 -32.69 -76.05 -2.11
N ARG A 3 -31.67 -75.88 -1.26
CA ARG A 3 -31.23 -74.57 -0.77
C ARG A 3 -30.16 -74.02 -1.72
N LEU A 4 -30.48 -72.92 -2.39
CA LEU A 4 -29.56 -72.11 -3.19
C LEU A 4 -28.85 -71.13 -2.24
N SER A 5 -27.52 -71.23 -2.13
CA SER A 5 -26.70 -70.26 -1.41
C SER A 5 -26.17 -69.22 -2.40
N CYS A 6 -26.68 -68.00 -2.33
CA CYS A 6 -26.13 -66.85 -3.06
C CYS A 6 -24.92 -66.28 -2.29
N LEU A 7 -23.73 -66.36 -2.89
CA LEU A 7 -22.58 -65.56 -2.48
C LEU A 7 -22.77 -64.12 -3.01
N LEU A 8 -22.84 -63.14 -2.11
CA LEU A 8 -22.77 -61.72 -2.43
C LEU A 8 -21.30 -61.27 -2.37
N LEU A 9 -20.73 -60.97 -3.54
CA LEU A 9 -19.45 -60.28 -3.70
C LEU A 9 -19.65 -58.79 -3.38
N PHE A 10 -19.16 -58.34 -2.23
CA PHE A 10 -19.00 -56.90 -1.95
C PHE A 10 -17.74 -56.40 -2.67
N VAL A 11 -17.94 -55.69 -3.78
CA VAL A 11 -16.89 -54.87 -4.39
C VAL A 11 -16.85 -53.56 -3.62
N GLY A 12 -15.88 -53.42 -2.71
CA GLY A 12 -15.59 -52.15 -2.04
C GLY A 12 -15.00 -51.17 -3.04
N ALA A 13 -15.82 -50.26 -3.57
CA ALA A 13 -15.34 -49.11 -4.32
C ALA A 13 -14.75 -48.10 -3.32
N SER A 14 -13.42 -48.10 -3.20
CA SER A 14 -12.68 -47.05 -2.49
C SER A 14 -12.86 -45.74 -3.26
N TRP A 15 -13.78 -44.88 -2.82
CA TRP A 15 -13.78 -43.48 -3.23
C TRP A 15 -12.56 -42.80 -2.63
N ALA A 16 -11.48 -42.71 -3.40
CA ALA A 16 -10.41 -41.76 -3.09
C ALA A 16 -11.03 -40.36 -3.18
N ALA A 17 -11.05 -39.63 -2.07
CA ALA A 17 -11.34 -38.21 -2.11
C ALA A 17 -10.37 -37.56 -3.12
N PRO A 18 -10.83 -36.64 -3.99
CA PRO A 18 -9.91 -35.91 -4.84
C PRO A 18 -8.86 -35.25 -3.94
N ALA A 19 -7.59 -35.53 -4.19
CA ALA A 19 -6.51 -34.86 -3.50
C ALA A 19 -6.65 -33.35 -3.80
N CYS A 20 -6.98 -32.55 -2.78
CA CYS A 20 -6.93 -31.10 -2.91
C CYS A 20 -5.49 -30.71 -3.26
N ALA A 21 -5.33 -29.82 -4.24
CA ALA A 21 -4.02 -29.26 -4.53
C ALA A 21 -3.49 -28.54 -3.29
N GLU A 22 -2.24 -28.80 -2.95
CA GLU A 22 -1.56 -28.08 -1.88
C GLU A 22 -1.11 -26.73 -2.41
N SER A 23 -1.28 -25.69 -1.60
CA SER A 23 -0.88 -24.34 -1.98
C SER A 23 -0.36 -23.54 -0.80
N VAL A 24 0.52 -22.59 -1.09
CA VAL A 24 1.09 -21.65 -0.12
C VAL A 24 1.08 -20.27 -0.75
N LEU A 25 0.32 -19.35 -0.17
CA LEU A 25 0.36 -17.93 -0.50
C LEU A 25 1.32 -17.22 0.46
N VAL A 26 2.24 -16.44 -0.09
CA VAL A 26 3.16 -15.60 0.66
C VAL A 26 2.98 -14.16 0.19
N GLU A 27 2.41 -13.33 1.04
CA GLU A 27 2.27 -11.88 0.81
C GLU A 27 3.64 -11.21 0.97
N ALA A 28 4.08 -10.41 0.01
CA ALA A 28 5.42 -9.83 0.01
C ALA A 28 5.60 -8.86 1.20
N GLU A 29 4.55 -8.13 1.55
CA GLU A 29 4.48 -7.26 2.73
C GLU A 29 4.74 -8.00 4.05
N SER A 30 4.44 -9.31 4.10
CA SER A 30 4.58 -10.16 5.28
C SER A 30 5.99 -10.72 5.47
N PHE A 31 6.94 -10.36 4.60
CA PHE A 31 8.32 -10.81 4.73
C PHE A 31 8.95 -10.34 6.04
N ASP A 32 9.65 -11.24 6.74
CA ASP A 32 10.31 -10.96 8.04
C ASP A 32 11.29 -9.78 7.96
N SER A 33 11.98 -9.64 6.82
CA SER A 33 12.84 -8.51 6.51
C SER A 33 12.54 -8.02 5.10
N HIS A 34 12.27 -6.73 4.95
CA HIS A 34 12.12 -6.11 3.62
C HIS A 34 13.46 -5.78 2.97
N GLY A 35 14.58 -5.93 3.68
CA GLY A 35 15.89 -5.53 3.17
C GLY A 35 15.90 -4.05 2.80
N GLY A 36 16.15 -3.75 1.52
CA GLY A 36 16.01 -2.40 0.97
C GLY A 36 14.74 -2.18 0.13
N TRP A 37 13.81 -3.14 0.10
CA TRP A 37 12.52 -2.97 -0.54
C TRP A 37 11.62 -2.09 0.34
N SER A 38 10.88 -1.19 -0.30
CA SER A 38 9.91 -0.30 0.36
C SER A 38 8.51 -0.90 0.29
N LEU A 39 7.74 -0.77 1.37
CA LEU A 39 6.33 -1.16 1.40
C LEU A 39 5.46 -0.04 0.79
N ASP A 40 4.74 -0.32 -0.28
CA ASP A 40 3.77 0.58 -0.87
C ASP A 40 2.37 0.31 -0.33
N THR A 41 1.75 1.32 0.26
CA THR A 41 0.36 1.27 0.73
C THR A 41 -0.55 2.26 -0.01
N GLN A 42 0.01 3.10 -0.87
CA GLN A 42 -0.74 4.16 -1.56
C GLN A 42 -1.75 3.59 -2.55
N SER A 43 -1.40 2.47 -3.19
CA SER A 43 -2.19 1.91 -4.29
C SER A 43 -3.19 0.84 -3.85
N ILE A 44 -3.34 0.57 -2.54
CA ILE A 44 -4.21 -0.51 -2.02
C ILE A 44 -5.63 -0.44 -2.60
N THR A 45 -6.21 0.76 -2.69
CA THR A 45 -7.56 0.96 -3.26
C THR A 45 -7.70 0.47 -4.70
N ALA A 46 -6.67 0.66 -5.52
CA ALA A 46 -6.65 0.23 -6.92
C ALA A 46 -6.19 -1.23 -7.08
N MET A 47 -5.32 -1.70 -6.17
CA MET A 47 -4.60 -2.98 -6.27
C MET A 47 -5.22 -4.14 -5.51
N GLY A 48 -5.95 -3.84 -4.44
CA GLY A 48 -6.47 -4.81 -3.48
C GLY A 48 -5.48 -5.24 -2.39
N SER A 49 -4.21 -4.84 -2.48
CA SER A 49 -3.16 -5.16 -1.51
C SER A 49 -2.00 -4.17 -1.55
N PRO A 50 -1.23 -4.06 -0.45
CA PRO A 50 0.08 -3.44 -0.49
C PRO A 50 1.06 -4.34 -1.26
N TYR A 51 2.26 -3.82 -1.57
CA TYR A 51 3.29 -4.62 -2.23
C TYR A 51 4.68 -4.06 -1.92
N LEU A 52 5.72 -4.88 -2.18
CA LEU A 52 7.11 -4.44 -2.06
C LEU A 52 7.63 -3.83 -3.36
N LEU A 53 8.36 -2.71 -3.23
CA LEU A 53 8.95 -1.92 -4.30
C LEU A 53 10.48 -1.79 -4.12
N ALA A 54 11.25 -2.26 -5.10
CA ALA A 54 12.72 -2.15 -5.11
C ALA A 54 13.21 -0.77 -5.59
N HIS A 55 13.01 0.24 -4.74
CA HIS A 55 13.32 1.63 -5.07
C HIS A 55 14.79 2.01 -4.80
N GLY A 56 15.71 1.43 -5.56
CA GLY A 56 17.16 1.52 -5.31
C GLY A 56 17.91 2.62 -6.07
N LEU A 57 17.22 3.47 -6.82
CA LEU A 57 17.82 4.54 -7.63
C LEU A 57 18.87 4.08 -8.65
N GLY A 58 18.60 2.95 -9.30
CA GLY A 58 19.53 2.33 -10.24
C GLY A 58 20.67 1.55 -9.59
N ARG A 59 20.55 1.26 -8.29
CA ARG A 59 21.40 0.32 -7.57
C ARG A 59 20.52 -0.78 -6.98
N PRO A 60 20.80 -2.06 -7.22
CA PRO A 60 20.08 -3.14 -6.57
C PRO A 60 19.93 -2.94 -5.07
N VAL A 61 18.72 -3.07 -4.55
CA VAL A 61 18.46 -3.01 -3.11
C VAL A 61 18.81 -4.33 -2.43
N GLN A 62 19.02 -4.30 -1.12
CA GLN A 62 19.21 -5.52 -0.34
C GLN A 62 17.96 -6.41 -0.42
N ASP A 63 18.16 -7.71 -0.52
CA ASP A 63 17.10 -8.71 -0.61
C ASP A 63 16.08 -8.60 0.53
N ALA A 64 14.79 -8.65 0.18
CA ALA A 64 13.74 -8.98 1.13
C ALA A 64 13.75 -10.48 1.39
N THR A 65 13.63 -10.92 2.64
CA THR A 65 13.70 -12.33 3.02
C THR A 65 12.62 -12.75 4.01
N THR A 66 12.19 -14.00 3.92
CA THR A 66 11.27 -14.64 4.87
C THR A 66 11.48 -16.15 4.90
N THR A 67 10.86 -16.84 5.87
CA THR A 67 10.82 -18.31 5.91
C THR A 67 9.41 -18.82 5.62
N VAL A 68 9.28 -19.60 4.56
CA VAL A 68 8.00 -20.18 4.12
C VAL A 68 7.86 -21.61 4.64
N SER A 69 6.64 -21.98 5.02
CA SER A 69 6.29 -23.31 5.51
C SER A 69 5.46 -24.06 4.49
N PHE A 70 6.01 -25.11 3.91
CA PHE A 70 5.28 -25.98 2.97
C PHE A 70 4.64 -27.17 3.68
N PRO A 71 3.44 -27.60 3.25
CA PRO A 71 2.72 -28.72 3.87
C PRO A 71 3.35 -30.08 3.58
N ALA A 72 3.86 -30.31 2.37
CA ALA A 72 4.54 -31.55 2.00
C ALA A 72 5.69 -31.33 1.00
N GLU A 73 6.56 -32.34 0.88
CA GLU A 73 7.60 -32.38 -0.15
C GLU A 73 6.96 -32.58 -1.53
N GLY A 74 7.56 -32.00 -2.56
CA GLY A 74 7.11 -32.21 -3.92
C GLY A 74 7.49 -31.07 -4.87
N THR A 75 7.01 -31.21 -6.09
CA THR A 75 7.14 -30.20 -7.14
C THR A 75 6.01 -29.18 -7.00
N TYR A 76 6.37 -27.90 -6.84
CA TYR A 76 5.42 -26.80 -6.80
C TYR A 76 5.63 -25.90 -8.02
N ARG A 77 4.56 -25.51 -8.68
CA ARG A 77 4.58 -24.38 -9.62
C ARG A 77 4.58 -23.08 -8.83
N VAL A 78 5.33 -22.10 -9.31
CA VAL A 78 5.50 -20.79 -8.68
C VAL A 78 4.85 -19.73 -9.55
N PHE A 79 4.05 -18.87 -8.94
CA PHE A 79 3.52 -17.68 -9.57
C PHE A 79 3.87 -16.47 -8.73
N VAL A 80 4.30 -15.38 -9.37
CA VAL A 80 4.59 -14.11 -8.70
C VAL A 80 3.64 -13.04 -9.22
N ARG A 81 2.87 -12.39 -8.35
CA ARG A 81 2.02 -11.26 -8.74
C ARG A 81 2.89 -10.01 -8.89
N THR A 82 3.06 -9.57 -10.13
CA THR A 82 3.98 -8.50 -10.53
C THR A 82 3.54 -7.87 -11.85
N LYS A 83 4.32 -6.93 -12.39
CA LYS A 83 4.19 -6.35 -13.73
C LYS A 83 5.49 -5.72 -14.21
N ASP A 84 5.62 -5.56 -15.52
CA ASP A 84 6.55 -4.62 -16.13
C ASP A 84 5.93 -3.21 -16.08
N TRP A 85 6.41 -2.41 -15.14
CA TRP A 85 5.79 -1.13 -14.84
C TRP A 85 5.92 -0.08 -15.96
N VAL A 86 6.87 -0.24 -16.90
CA VAL A 86 6.99 0.66 -18.05
C VAL A 86 6.25 0.16 -19.30
N ALA A 87 5.75 -1.08 -19.30
CA ALA A 87 5.14 -1.70 -20.47
C ALA A 87 3.96 -0.89 -21.04
N ARG A 88 3.21 -0.18 -20.19
CA ARG A 88 2.08 0.68 -20.63
C ARG A 88 2.48 1.78 -21.64
N TRP A 89 3.75 2.15 -21.70
CA TRP A 89 4.26 3.13 -22.66
C TRP A 89 4.97 2.49 -23.85
N ASN A 90 5.01 1.16 -23.96
CA ASN A 90 5.85 0.43 -24.91
C ASN A 90 7.31 0.92 -24.90
N ALA A 91 7.81 1.29 -23.71
CA ALA A 91 9.17 1.77 -23.54
C ALA A 91 10.17 0.60 -23.69
N PRO A 92 11.39 0.84 -24.20
CA PRO A 92 12.36 -0.23 -24.38
C PRO A 92 12.99 -0.67 -23.06
N GLY A 93 13.10 -1.99 -22.87
CA GLY A 93 13.68 -2.61 -21.69
C GLY A 93 12.68 -2.79 -20.54
N GLN A 94 13.07 -3.56 -19.54
CA GLN A 94 12.27 -3.81 -18.34
C GLN A 94 13.09 -3.38 -17.12
N PRO A 95 12.85 -2.19 -16.55
CA PRO A 95 13.62 -1.70 -15.42
C PRO A 95 13.34 -2.45 -14.13
N GLY A 96 12.10 -2.88 -13.87
CA GLY A 96 11.72 -3.47 -12.59
C GLY A 96 12.07 -4.95 -12.42
N ARG A 97 13.22 -5.41 -12.93
CA ARG A 97 13.57 -6.85 -12.92
C ARG A 97 14.06 -7.32 -11.56
N PHE A 98 13.62 -8.51 -11.16
CA PHE A 98 14.06 -9.18 -9.95
C PHE A 98 13.97 -10.71 -10.12
N GLN A 99 14.63 -11.44 -9.21
CA GLN A 99 14.56 -12.90 -9.12
C GLN A 99 13.98 -13.35 -7.79
N LEU A 100 13.38 -14.53 -7.82
CA LEU A 100 13.02 -15.27 -6.61
C LEU A 100 14.17 -16.22 -6.26
N ILE A 101 14.56 -16.27 -4.99
CA ILE A 101 15.59 -17.19 -4.48
C ILE A 101 14.95 -18.11 -3.45
N LEU A 102 15.13 -19.43 -3.62
CA LEU A 102 14.70 -20.46 -2.68
C LEU A 102 15.91 -21.19 -2.11
N ASP A 103 16.09 -21.15 -0.78
CA ASP A 103 17.21 -21.79 -0.09
C ASP A 103 18.58 -21.45 -0.72
N GLY A 104 18.75 -20.19 -1.14
CA GLY A 104 19.97 -19.70 -1.79
C GLY A 104 20.09 -20.02 -3.28
N HIS A 105 19.10 -20.68 -3.89
CA HIS A 105 19.08 -21.01 -5.31
C HIS A 105 18.12 -20.08 -6.06
N PRO A 106 18.62 -19.20 -6.95
CA PRO A 106 17.75 -18.35 -7.77
C PRO A 106 16.98 -19.21 -8.79
N LEU A 107 15.72 -18.85 -9.02
CA LEU A 107 14.94 -19.39 -10.14
C LEU A 107 15.54 -18.91 -11.47
N GLU A 108 15.38 -19.72 -12.53
CA GLU A 108 15.80 -19.34 -13.88
C GLU A 108 14.99 -18.16 -14.42
N GLU A 109 13.70 -18.07 -14.06
CA GLU A 109 12.80 -17.02 -14.51
C GLU A 109 13.14 -15.66 -13.89
N THR A 110 13.02 -14.60 -14.69
CA THR A 110 13.21 -13.21 -14.23
C THR A 110 11.87 -12.48 -14.24
N PHE A 111 11.44 -12.02 -13.07
CA PHE A 111 10.15 -11.39 -12.87
C PHE A 111 10.20 -9.88 -13.16
N GLY A 112 9.02 -9.24 -13.26
CA GLY A 112 8.89 -7.83 -13.62
C GLY A 112 9.23 -7.50 -15.09
N THR A 113 9.17 -8.50 -15.97
CA THR A 113 9.61 -8.40 -17.38
C THR A 113 8.48 -8.37 -18.41
N THR A 114 7.25 -8.64 -18.00
CA THR A 114 6.07 -8.68 -18.87
C THR A 114 4.84 -8.15 -18.15
N GLY A 115 3.77 -7.86 -18.90
CA GLY A 115 2.48 -7.38 -18.38
C GLY A 115 2.47 -5.89 -18.01
N ALA A 116 1.56 -5.12 -18.61
CA ALA A 116 1.37 -3.69 -18.28
C ALA A 116 0.50 -3.46 -17.03
N ASP A 117 -0.32 -4.46 -16.72
CA ASP A 117 -1.19 -4.54 -15.56
C ASP A 117 -0.71 -5.66 -14.65
N TRP A 118 -1.14 -5.62 -13.39
CA TRP A 118 -0.80 -6.64 -12.41
C TRP A 118 -1.40 -7.99 -12.77
N PHE A 119 -0.57 -9.03 -12.76
CA PHE A 119 -0.95 -10.39 -13.11
C PHE A 119 -0.03 -11.40 -12.41
N TRP A 120 -0.42 -12.68 -12.46
CA TRP A 120 0.40 -13.78 -11.99
C TRP A 120 1.42 -14.19 -13.06
N HIS A 121 2.68 -13.80 -12.88
CA HIS A 121 3.79 -14.20 -13.71
C HIS A 121 4.25 -15.60 -13.32
N ASP A 122 4.15 -16.55 -14.25
CA ASP A 122 4.56 -17.94 -14.09
C ASP A 122 6.09 -18.07 -13.99
N GLY A 123 6.56 -18.58 -12.86
CA GLY A 123 7.97 -18.80 -12.55
C GLY A 123 8.47 -20.21 -12.84
N GLY A 124 7.63 -21.06 -13.45
CA GLY A 124 7.94 -22.47 -13.64
C GLY A 124 7.81 -23.28 -12.35
N THR A 125 8.59 -24.35 -12.21
CA THR A 125 8.46 -25.32 -11.11
C THR A 125 9.71 -25.40 -10.25
N VAL A 126 9.51 -25.62 -8.96
CA VAL A 126 10.57 -25.79 -7.96
C VAL A 126 10.36 -27.07 -7.15
N GLU A 127 11.45 -27.67 -6.71
CA GLU A 127 11.44 -28.87 -5.87
C GLU A 127 11.57 -28.47 -4.40
N VAL A 128 10.54 -28.77 -3.60
CA VAL A 128 10.54 -28.54 -2.15
C VAL A 128 10.85 -29.85 -1.43
N LYS A 129 11.90 -29.85 -0.61
CA LYS A 129 12.37 -31.02 0.14
C LYS A 129 12.64 -30.64 1.59
N SER A 130 12.51 -31.61 2.50
CA SER A 130 12.90 -31.40 3.89
C SER A 130 14.37 -31.00 3.98
N SER A 131 14.64 -29.96 4.76
CA SER A 131 15.98 -29.47 5.03
C SER A 131 16.31 -29.64 6.51
N ALA A 132 17.55 -29.34 6.92
CA ALA A 132 17.92 -29.30 8.34
C ALA A 132 17.09 -28.27 9.15
N ARG A 133 16.41 -27.32 8.48
CA ARG A 133 15.50 -26.35 9.10
C ARG A 133 14.11 -26.94 9.41
N SER A 134 13.78 -28.09 8.84
CA SER A 134 12.49 -28.74 9.04
C SER A 134 12.46 -29.46 10.40
N GLN A 135 11.53 -29.08 11.27
CA GLN A 135 11.26 -29.79 12.52
C GLN A 135 10.02 -30.70 12.38
N PRO A 136 9.99 -31.89 13.02
CA PRO A 136 8.82 -32.74 13.01
C PRO A 136 7.57 -31.99 13.49
N GLY A 137 6.54 -31.92 12.65
CA GLY A 137 5.26 -31.27 12.97
C GLY A 137 5.17 -29.76 12.67
N MET A 138 6.21 -29.10 12.12
CA MET A 138 6.21 -27.66 11.81
C MET A 138 6.24 -27.31 10.30
N GLY A 139 5.95 -28.28 9.43
CA GLY A 139 6.05 -28.13 7.97
C GLY A 139 7.50 -28.07 7.46
N ILE A 140 7.68 -28.07 6.15
CA ILE A 140 9.00 -27.96 5.51
C ILE A 140 9.37 -26.49 5.40
N LYS A 141 10.49 -26.10 6.02
CA LYS A 141 10.95 -24.71 6.06
C LYS A 141 11.90 -24.41 4.91
N VAL A 142 11.55 -23.42 4.10
CA VAL A 142 12.34 -22.92 2.96
C VAL A 142 12.55 -21.42 3.12
N GLN A 143 13.79 -20.97 2.95
CA GLN A 143 14.10 -19.55 2.91
C GLN A 143 13.71 -18.99 1.54
N LEU A 144 12.92 -17.92 1.55
CA LEU A 144 12.49 -17.20 0.36
C LEU A 144 13.15 -15.83 0.35
N ALA A 145 13.64 -15.38 -0.81
CA ALA A 145 14.11 -14.02 -0.99
C ALA A 145 13.66 -13.40 -2.32
N LEU A 146 13.43 -12.09 -2.30
CA LEU A 146 13.28 -11.25 -3.48
C LEU A 146 14.61 -10.53 -3.74
N HIS A 147 15.24 -10.84 -4.88
CA HIS A 147 16.52 -10.28 -5.27
C HIS A 147 16.35 -9.28 -6.41
N ASP A 148 16.52 -7.99 -6.11
CA ASP A 148 16.47 -6.92 -7.11
C ASP A 148 17.70 -7.00 -8.02
N LEU A 149 17.50 -6.86 -9.33
CA LEU A 149 18.58 -6.91 -10.33
C LEU A 149 19.00 -5.53 -10.83
N THR A 150 18.28 -4.47 -10.45
CA THR A 150 18.32 -3.20 -11.20
C THR A 150 18.34 -1.95 -10.34
N GLY A 151 17.63 -1.93 -9.21
CA GLY A 151 17.36 -0.72 -8.45
C GLY A 151 16.30 0.20 -9.05
N PHE A 152 15.51 -0.26 -10.03
CA PHE A 152 14.52 0.56 -10.73
C PHE A 152 13.09 0.02 -10.57
N ASP A 153 12.61 0.00 -9.32
CA ASP A 153 11.20 -0.12 -9.00
C ASP A 153 10.58 -1.48 -9.37
N GLY A 154 11.34 -2.55 -9.19
CA GLY A 154 10.81 -3.92 -9.25
C GLY A 154 9.70 -4.12 -8.22
N ARG A 155 8.67 -4.92 -8.56
CA ARG A 155 7.43 -5.00 -7.77
C ARG A 155 7.04 -6.43 -7.48
N CYS A 156 6.74 -6.72 -6.23
CA CYS A 156 6.21 -8.01 -5.84
C CYS A 156 5.06 -7.80 -4.85
N ASP A 157 3.86 -8.21 -5.25
CA ASP A 157 2.68 -8.26 -4.39
C ASP A 157 2.66 -9.55 -3.58
N ALA A 158 2.71 -10.70 -4.26
CA ALA A 158 2.66 -11.99 -3.60
C ALA A 158 3.37 -13.07 -4.42
N VAL A 159 3.78 -14.13 -3.73
CA VAL A 159 4.31 -15.35 -4.30
C VAL A 159 3.36 -16.49 -3.94
N TYR A 160 2.92 -17.23 -4.95
CA TYR A 160 2.00 -18.35 -4.81
C TYR A 160 2.64 -19.63 -5.29
N PHE A 161 2.74 -20.62 -4.40
CA PHE A 161 3.20 -21.95 -4.71
C PHE A 161 2.01 -22.90 -4.76
N THR A 162 1.96 -23.79 -5.74
CA THR A 162 0.88 -24.77 -5.84
C THR A 162 1.32 -26.07 -6.52
N THR A 163 0.74 -27.20 -6.13
CA THR A 163 0.88 -28.46 -6.86
C THR A 163 -0.06 -28.56 -8.08
N ALA A 164 -0.95 -27.57 -8.28
CA ALA A 164 -1.79 -27.44 -9.46
C ALA A 164 -1.06 -26.74 -10.62
N SER A 165 -1.73 -26.64 -11.78
CA SER A 165 -1.18 -25.94 -12.95
C SER A 165 -1.53 -24.46 -13.02
N GLU A 166 -2.61 -24.04 -12.38
CA GLU A 166 -3.21 -22.70 -12.56
C GLU A 166 -2.86 -21.74 -11.42
N PRO A 167 -2.72 -20.44 -11.72
CA PRO A 167 -2.61 -19.40 -10.68
C PRO A 167 -3.95 -19.20 -9.94
N PRO A 168 -3.94 -18.52 -8.78
CA PRO A 168 -5.17 -18.13 -8.10
C PRO A 168 -5.86 -16.96 -8.85
N PRO A 169 -7.09 -16.57 -8.46
CA PRO A 169 -7.77 -15.42 -9.07
C PRO A 169 -6.92 -14.14 -9.01
N ASN A 170 -6.99 -13.32 -10.06
CA ASN A 170 -6.27 -12.03 -10.14
C ASN A 170 -7.19 -10.83 -9.84
N GLU A 171 -8.03 -10.96 -8.82
CA GLU A 171 -9.00 -9.93 -8.42
C GLU A 171 -8.32 -8.76 -7.71
N GLY A 172 -8.74 -7.52 -8.00
CA GLY A 172 -8.21 -6.30 -7.36
C GLY A 172 -9.00 -5.79 -6.16
N GLN A 173 -9.90 -6.62 -5.60
CA GLN A 173 -10.65 -6.25 -4.40
C GLN A 173 -9.72 -6.31 -3.18
N ILE A 174 -9.98 -5.46 -2.18
CA ILE A 174 -9.25 -5.51 -0.91
C ILE A 174 -9.66 -6.77 -0.15
N LEU A 175 -8.67 -7.58 0.23
CA LEU A 175 -8.84 -8.84 0.98
C LEU A 175 -9.96 -9.75 0.41
N PRO A 176 -9.84 -10.22 -0.85
CA PRO A 176 -10.85 -11.11 -1.41
C PRO A 176 -10.90 -12.42 -0.63
N LYS A 177 -12.08 -13.07 -0.58
CA LYS A 177 -12.31 -14.28 0.25
C LYS A 177 -11.28 -15.39 0.04
N TRP A 178 -10.86 -15.62 -1.20
CA TRP A 178 -9.87 -16.66 -1.51
C TRP A 178 -8.51 -16.36 -0.86
N ARG A 179 -8.11 -15.09 -0.81
CA ARG A 179 -6.84 -14.64 -0.20
C ARG A 179 -6.91 -14.81 1.31
N GLN A 180 -8.02 -14.41 1.93
CA GLN A 180 -8.25 -14.64 3.36
C GLN A 180 -8.16 -16.13 3.72
N GLN A 181 -8.79 -16.99 2.92
CA GLN A 181 -8.75 -18.44 3.10
C GLN A 181 -7.34 -19.01 2.93
N ALA A 182 -6.60 -18.57 1.91
CA ALA A 182 -5.23 -19.01 1.65
C ALA A 182 -4.25 -18.64 2.78
N LEU A 183 -4.50 -17.50 3.45
CA LEU A 183 -3.72 -17.03 4.60
C LEU A 183 -4.19 -17.63 5.93
N GLY A 184 -5.30 -18.37 5.95
CA GLY A 184 -5.89 -18.90 7.18
C GLY A 184 -6.40 -17.81 8.12
N LEU A 185 -6.79 -16.64 7.59
CA LEU A 185 -7.38 -15.57 8.38
C LEU A 185 -8.79 -15.98 8.86
N GLY A 186 -9.16 -15.52 10.06
CA GLY A 186 -10.52 -15.71 10.57
C GLY A 186 -11.57 -15.04 9.67
N GLU A 187 -12.76 -15.63 9.58
CA GLU A 187 -13.86 -15.07 8.78
C GLU A 187 -14.38 -13.74 9.34
N GLU A 188 -14.21 -13.50 10.65
CA GLU A 188 -14.71 -12.32 11.35
C GLU A 188 -13.55 -11.42 11.82
N PRO A 189 -13.64 -10.10 11.62
CA PRO A 189 -12.62 -9.16 12.05
C PRO A 189 -12.56 -9.05 13.59
N THR A 190 -11.36 -8.80 14.11
CA THR A 190 -11.13 -8.50 15.52
C THR A 190 -11.88 -7.23 15.91
N GLN A 191 -12.80 -7.34 16.87
CA GLN A 191 -13.60 -6.20 17.33
C GLN A 191 -12.77 -5.27 18.21
N LYS A 192 -12.83 -3.97 17.90
CA LYS A 192 -12.23 -2.88 18.65
C LYS A 192 -13.37 -1.90 18.97
N ALA A 193 -13.81 -1.86 20.23
CA ALA A 193 -14.99 -1.12 20.65
C ALA A 193 -14.66 -0.13 21.79
N ASP A 194 -15.69 0.51 22.33
CA ASP A 194 -15.62 1.44 23.46
C ASP A 194 -14.82 2.73 23.21
N TYR A 195 -14.66 3.12 21.94
CA TYR A 195 -14.08 4.41 21.58
C TYR A 195 -15.14 5.52 21.56
N ASP A 196 -14.80 6.65 22.16
CA ASP A 196 -15.57 7.88 21.97
C ASP A 196 -15.28 8.48 20.59
N LEU A 197 -14.04 8.35 20.10
CA LEU A 197 -13.61 8.88 18.81
C LEU A 197 -12.69 7.88 18.08
N VAL A 198 -13.01 7.56 16.83
CA VAL A 198 -12.10 6.85 15.91
C VAL A 198 -11.56 7.86 14.90
N VAL A 199 -10.25 8.06 14.88
CA VAL A 199 -9.54 8.95 13.96
C VAL A 199 -8.80 8.11 12.93
N VAL A 200 -9.06 8.36 11.64
CA VAL A 200 -8.39 7.66 10.53
C VAL A 200 -7.47 8.63 9.79
N GLY A 201 -6.17 8.39 9.88
CA GLY A 201 -5.10 9.22 9.32
C GLY A 201 -4.24 9.87 10.41
N GLY A 202 -3.01 9.40 10.56
CA GLY A 202 -1.99 9.87 11.52
C GLY A 202 -1.20 11.10 11.04
N GLY A 203 -1.76 11.92 10.15
CA GLY A 203 -1.19 13.20 9.74
C GLY A 203 -1.29 14.28 10.82
N TYR A 204 -0.82 15.50 10.53
CA TYR A 204 -0.91 16.64 11.45
C TYR A 204 -2.34 16.92 11.93
N SER A 205 -3.33 16.80 11.04
CA SER A 205 -4.75 16.97 11.40
C SER A 205 -5.25 15.87 12.34
N GLY A 206 -5.00 14.60 12.03
CA GLY A 206 -5.48 13.49 12.83
C GLY A 206 -4.75 13.32 14.15
N MET A 207 -3.42 13.54 14.20
CA MET A 207 -2.70 13.63 15.47
C MET A 207 -3.24 14.78 16.33
N GLY A 208 -3.43 15.97 15.75
CA GLY A 208 -4.01 17.10 16.46
C GLY A 208 -5.40 16.79 17.03
N ALA A 209 -6.27 16.13 16.25
CA ALA A 209 -7.59 15.72 16.67
C ALA A 209 -7.54 14.66 17.80
N ALA A 210 -6.70 13.63 17.64
CA ALA A 210 -6.55 12.54 18.61
C ALA A 210 -6.01 13.05 19.95
N LEU A 211 -4.93 13.84 19.95
CA LEU A 211 -4.33 14.42 21.15
C LEU A 211 -5.33 15.35 21.86
N ALA A 212 -6.02 16.22 21.12
CA ALA A 212 -7.01 17.12 21.69
C ALA A 212 -8.17 16.34 22.36
N ALA A 213 -8.69 15.31 21.70
CA ALA A 213 -9.78 14.49 22.21
C ALA A 213 -9.36 13.67 23.44
N ALA A 214 -8.19 13.03 23.39
CA ALA A 214 -7.65 12.24 24.49
C ALA A 214 -7.45 13.07 25.76
N ARG A 215 -6.88 14.28 25.61
CA ARG A 215 -6.68 15.24 26.72
C ARG A 215 -7.98 15.83 27.25
N ALA A 216 -9.05 15.81 26.45
CA ALA A 216 -10.41 16.15 26.89
C ALA A 216 -11.13 14.97 27.56
N GLY A 217 -10.49 13.79 27.67
CA GLY A 217 -11.00 12.61 28.35
C GLY A 217 -11.71 11.59 27.46
N CYS A 218 -11.67 11.75 26.12
CA CYS A 218 -12.23 10.76 25.20
C CYS A 218 -11.29 9.56 25.05
N LYS A 219 -11.83 8.34 25.00
CA LYS A 219 -11.07 7.17 24.52
C LYS A 219 -10.98 7.21 22.99
N VAL A 220 -9.75 7.17 22.45
CA VAL A 220 -9.47 7.40 21.03
C VAL A 220 -8.80 6.18 20.40
N ALA A 221 -9.27 5.76 19.22
CA ALA A 221 -8.50 4.92 18.30
C ALA A 221 -7.86 5.82 17.24
N LEU A 222 -6.54 5.83 17.13
CA LEU A 222 -5.83 6.52 16.04
C LEU A 222 -5.29 5.49 15.06
N ILE A 223 -5.86 5.45 13.86
CA ILE A 223 -5.56 4.50 12.80
C ILE A 223 -4.69 5.18 11.73
N GLN A 224 -3.52 4.62 11.44
CA GLN A 224 -2.59 5.12 10.43
C GLN A 224 -2.14 3.97 9.53
N ASP A 225 -2.24 4.17 8.23
CA ASP A 225 -1.99 3.16 7.20
C ASP A 225 -0.50 2.87 6.95
N ARG A 226 0.40 3.68 7.53
CA ARG A 226 1.86 3.53 7.45
C ARG A 226 2.49 3.28 8.81
N GLY A 227 3.77 2.90 8.79
CA GLY A 227 4.55 2.58 9.99
C GLY A 227 4.97 3.80 10.81
N VAL A 228 4.70 5.03 10.34
CA VAL A 228 5.06 6.28 11.02
C VAL A 228 3.91 7.29 11.00
N LEU A 229 3.94 8.20 11.96
CA LEU A 229 3.03 9.35 12.06
C LEU A 229 3.59 10.58 11.35
N GLY A 230 2.74 11.58 11.10
CA GLY A 230 3.13 12.85 10.47
C GLY A 230 2.54 13.07 9.09
N GLY A 231 1.97 12.04 8.45
CA GLY A 231 1.45 12.14 7.10
C GLY A 231 2.56 12.58 6.13
N ASN A 232 2.34 13.66 5.38
CA ASN A 232 3.39 14.17 4.49
C ASN A 232 4.60 14.78 5.25
N GLY A 233 4.43 15.16 6.52
CA GLY A 233 5.53 15.60 7.40
C GLY A 233 6.15 14.49 8.23
N SER A 234 6.12 13.27 7.71
CA SER A 234 6.92 12.14 8.17
C SER A 234 8.23 12.06 7.40
N SER A 235 9.16 11.23 7.87
CA SER A 235 10.42 10.96 7.17
C SER A 235 10.25 10.23 5.82
N GLU A 236 9.08 9.64 5.56
CA GLU A 236 8.76 8.94 4.30
C GLU A 236 8.51 9.91 3.13
N VAL A 237 7.85 11.05 3.41
CA VAL A 237 7.41 12.01 2.37
C VAL A 237 8.18 13.34 2.46
N ARG A 238 8.61 13.73 3.67
CA ARG A 238 9.53 14.84 3.91
C ARG A 238 9.03 16.23 3.48
N VAL A 239 7.74 16.49 3.65
CA VAL A 239 7.16 17.83 3.55
C VAL A 239 7.16 18.48 4.92
N TRP A 240 8.04 19.46 5.12
CA TRP A 240 8.24 20.14 6.41
C TRP A 240 6.95 20.75 7.02
N ALA A 241 6.95 20.91 8.33
CA ALA A 241 5.96 21.74 9.00
C ALA A 241 6.19 23.22 8.70
N MET A 242 5.36 23.79 7.82
CA MET A 242 5.34 25.23 7.56
C MET A 242 3.95 25.81 7.82
N GLY A 243 3.92 26.99 8.43
CA GLY A 243 2.66 27.69 8.67
C GLY A 243 2.81 28.87 9.62
N ASN A 244 2.01 29.91 9.41
CA ASN A 244 1.93 31.06 10.32
C ASN A 244 0.95 30.76 11.46
N ILE A 245 1.42 30.12 12.53
CA ILE A 245 0.63 29.86 13.74
C ILE A 245 0.67 31.05 14.72
N ARG A 246 -0.25 31.05 15.69
CA ARG A 246 -0.35 32.06 16.77
C ARG A 246 -0.40 33.53 16.30
N ARG A 247 -1.06 33.81 15.19
CA ARG A 247 -1.20 35.17 14.63
C ARG A 247 -2.48 35.87 15.08
N GLY A 248 -2.36 37.15 15.44
CA GLY A 248 -3.50 38.07 15.60
C GLY A 248 -4.55 37.59 16.61
N LYS A 249 -5.78 37.38 16.12
CA LYS A 249 -6.94 36.95 16.94
C LYS A 249 -6.87 35.49 17.42
N TYR A 250 -5.90 34.72 16.93
CA TYR A 250 -5.79 33.29 17.19
C TYR A 250 -4.46 32.93 17.88
N PRO A 251 -4.16 33.50 19.06
CA PRO A 251 -2.86 33.34 19.71
C PRO A 251 -2.56 31.90 20.16
N ARG A 252 -3.58 31.04 20.24
CA ARG A 252 -3.46 29.63 20.67
C ARG A 252 -3.54 28.62 19.52
N ILE A 253 -3.83 29.05 18.29
CA ILE A 253 -3.86 28.12 17.15
C ILE A 253 -2.45 27.59 16.93
N GLY A 254 -2.31 26.26 16.94
CA GLY A 254 -1.06 25.54 16.72
C GLY A 254 -0.38 25.02 17.99
N GLU A 255 -0.90 25.27 19.19
CA GLU A 255 -0.26 24.84 20.45
C GLU A 255 0.04 23.33 20.50
N ILE A 256 -0.95 22.49 20.18
CA ILE A 256 -0.74 21.02 20.13
C ILE A 256 0.20 20.64 18.98
N VAL A 257 0.12 21.33 17.84
CA VAL A 257 0.95 21.03 16.66
C VAL A 257 2.43 21.31 16.94
N GLU A 258 2.75 22.40 17.64
CA GLU A 258 4.14 22.72 18.01
C GLU A 258 4.83 21.64 18.85
N GLU A 259 4.05 20.86 19.61
CA GLU A 259 4.61 19.78 20.44
C GLU A 259 5.26 18.70 19.56
N PHE A 260 4.68 18.41 18.40
CA PHE A 260 5.10 17.29 17.53
C PHE A 260 5.63 17.72 16.16
N CYS A 261 5.57 19.00 15.80
CA CYS A 261 6.05 19.46 14.50
C CYS A 261 7.57 19.26 14.35
N ASP A 262 7.99 19.03 13.11
CA ASP A 262 9.41 19.03 12.75
C ASP A 262 9.98 20.45 12.65
N HIS A 263 11.31 20.52 12.53
CA HIS A 263 12.06 21.77 12.33
C HIS A 263 13.06 21.62 11.16
N ALA A 264 12.66 20.91 10.11
CA ALA A 264 13.51 20.66 8.95
C ALA A 264 13.90 21.96 8.24
N LYS A 265 15.13 22.02 7.72
CA LYS A 265 15.66 23.23 7.06
C LYS A 265 15.27 23.38 5.59
N LYS A 266 14.79 22.29 4.97
CA LYS A 266 14.37 22.21 3.56
C LYS A 266 13.33 21.10 3.40
N SER A 267 12.67 21.07 2.24
CA SER A 267 11.68 20.06 1.85
C SER A 267 11.97 19.61 0.41
N PRO A 268 12.44 18.38 0.16
CA PRO A 268 12.72 17.35 1.17
C PRO A 268 13.98 17.64 2.02
N GLY A 269 13.89 17.35 3.33
CA GLY A 269 15.00 17.39 4.31
C GLY A 269 15.65 16.01 4.52
N THR A 270 16.55 15.89 5.51
CA THR A 270 17.07 14.56 5.91
C THR A 270 16.02 13.78 6.70
N PHE A 271 16.16 12.46 6.75
CA PHE A 271 15.26 11.57 7.49
C PHE A 271 15.08 12.02 8.95
N GLU A 272 16.18 12.35 9.63
CA GLU A 272 16.22 12.68 11.05
C GLU A 272 15.52 14.01 11.37
N GLU A 273 15.53 14.95 10.42
CA GLU A 273 14.90 16.26 10.60
C GLU A 273 13.38 16.17 10.75
N PHE A 274 12.74 15.09 10.32
CA PHE A 274 11.30 14.88 10.43
C PHE A 274 10.86 14.28 11.76
N GLU A 275 11.76 13.90 12.67
CA GLU A 275 11.45 13.57 14.07
C GLU A 275 10.32 12.53 14.27
N ASP A 276 10.21 11.48 13.45
CA ASP A 276 9.10 10.50 13.53
C ASP A 276 8.95 9.88 14.93
N ALA A 277 10.06 9.54 15.58
CA ALA A 277 10.07 8.97 16.93
C ALA A 277 9.48 9.93 17.98
N LYS A 278 9.66 11.25 17.82
CA LYS A 278 9.08 12.27 18.70
C LYS A 278 7.55 12.28 18.55
N LYS A 279 7.05 12.25 17.31
CA LYS A 279 5.61 12.21 17.02
C LYS A 279 4.95 11.00 17.67
N GLU A 280 5.55 9.82 17.50
CA GLU A 280 5.06 8.57 18.10
C GLU A 280 5.12 8.58 19.63
N ALA A 281 6.24 9.05 20.21
CA ALA A 281 6.39 9.14 21.66
C ALA A 281 5.31 10.02 22.32
N ILE A 282 4.97 11.16 21.70
CA ILE A 282 3.93 12.06 22.20
C ILE A 282 2.56 11.38 22.17
N VAL A 283 2.20 10.73 21.06
CA VAL A 283 0.91 10.03 20.94
C VAL A 283 0.83 8.86 21.93
N ARG A 284 1.89 8.06 22.05
CA ARG A 284 1.92 6.91 22.98
C ARG A 284 1.94 7.30 24.45
N ALA A 285 2.31 8.55 24.77
CA ALA A 285 2.27 9.05 26.15
C ALA A 285 0.84 9.36 26.62
N GLU A 286 -0.14 9.49 25.71
CA GLU A 286 -1.54 9.70 26.07
C GLU A 286 -2.23 8.36 26.36
N GLU A 287 -2.57 8.09 27.63
CA GLU A 287 -3.21 6.83 28.08
C GLU A 287 -4.56 6.55 27.39
N ASN A 288 -5.21 7.60 26.91
CA ASN A 288 -6.51 7.52 26.25
C ASN A 288 -6.42 7.24 24.74
N ILE A 289 -5.23 7.10 24.15
CA ILE A 289 -5.06 6.79 22.73
C ILE A 289 -4.58 5.35 22.55
N ASP A 290 -5.35 4.56 21.81
CA ASP A 290 -4.88 3.32 21.22
C ASP A 290 -4.40 3.62 19.78
N LEU A 291 -3.08 3.53 19.58
CA LEU A 291 -2.44 3.80 18.29
C LEU A 291 -2.28 2.51 17.47
N PHE A 292 -2.83 2.52 16.25
CA PHE A 292 -2.77 1.46 15.26
C PHE A 292 -2.00 1.93 14.04
N LEU A 293 -0.69 1.66 14.01
CA LEU A 293 0.16 1.85 12.83
C LEU A 293 -0.03 0.69 11.84
N ASP A 294 0.45 0.87 10.61
CA ASP A 294 0.35 -0.13 9.54
C ASP A 294 -1.10 -0.65 9.36
N THR A 295 -2.12 0.19 9.55
CA THR A 295 -3.53 -0.23 9.56
C THR A 295 -4.35 0.60 8.57
N HIS A 296 -4.79 -0.03 7.48
CA HIS A 296 -5.49 0.62 6.38
C HIS A 296 -7.00 0.43 6.48
N ALA A 297 -7.75 1.53 6.60
CA ALA A 297 -9.20 1.54 6.62
C ALA A 297 -9.79 1.51 5.21
N TYR A 298 -10.73 0.60 4.95
CA TYR A 298 -11.24 0.33 3.59
C TYR A 298 -12.75 0.20 3.46
N ALA A 299 -13.49 0.08 4.57
CA ALA A 299 -14.95 0.02 4.54
C ALA A 299 -15.58 0.59 5.81
N VAL A 300 -16.88 0.89 5.75
CA VAL A 300 -17.66 1.41 6.88
C VAL A 300 -18.99 0.68 7.01
N ASP A 301 -19.41 0.44 8.25
CA ASP A 301 -20.79 0.03 8.55
C ASP A 301 -21.64 1.27 8.76
N MET A 302 -22.78 1.33 8.08
CA MET A 302 -23.76 2.41 8.25
C MET A 302 -24.98 1.89 9.02
N GLU A 303 -25.42 2.64 10.01
CA GLU A 303 -26.64 2.35 10.77
C GLU A 303 -27.68 3.46 10.60
N ASP A 304 -28.92 3.05 10.39
CA ASP A 304 -30.06 3.96 10.40
C ASP A 304 -30.33 4.43 11.83
N VAL A 305 -30.27 5.73 12.07
CA VAL A 305 -30.78 6.31 13.30
C VAL A 305 -32.29 6.30 13.21
N ALA A 306 -32.94 5.50 14.07
CA ALA A 306 -34.39 5.52 14.23
C ALA A 306 -34.81 6.94 14.58
N ASN A 307 -35.47 7.62 13.64
CA ASN A 307 -35.88 9.00 13.81
C ASN A 307 -37.07 9.02 14.79
N PRO A 308 -36.96 9.56 16.02
CA PRO A 308 -38.04 9.46 17.01
C PRO A 308 -39.31 10.25 16.65
N GLY A 309 -39.34 10.95 15.51
CA GLY A 309 -40.40 11.89 15.14
C GLY A 309 -40.96 11.82 13.73
N SER A 310 -40.58 10.86 12.86
CA SER A 310 -41.02 10.92 11.44
C SER A 310 -42.33 10.18 11.12
N ALA A 311 -43.29 10.17 12.05
CA ALA A 311 -44.67 9.80 11.76
C ALA A 311 -45.48 11.03 11.32
N THR A 312 -45.16 11.61 10.16
CA THR A 312 -46.04 12.61 9.53
C THR A 312 -46.13 12.36 8.03
N GLN A 313 -47.30 11.89 7.60
CA GLN A 313 -47.74 11.86 6.20
C GLN A 313 -47.69 13.28 5.60
N GLY A 314 -46.88 13.47 4.57
CA GLY A 314 -46.72 14.76 3.88
C GLY A 314 -46.90 14.62 2.36
N ARG A 315 -47.97 15.24 1.85
CA ARG A 315 -48.42 15.31 0.45
C ARG A 315 -47.32 15.60 -0.59
N GLN A 316 -47.39 14.89 -1.71
CA GLN A 316 -46.64 15.19 -2.95
C GLN A 316 -46.99 16.60 -3.47
N ARG A 317 -45.97 17.41 -3.75
CA ARG A 317 -46.06 18.55 -4.67
C ARG A 317 -45.29 18.19 -5.94
N GLN A 318 -45.97 18.31 -7.09
CA GLN A 318 -45.35 18.31 -8.41
C GLN A 318 -44.80 19.71 -8.69
N ASP A 319 -43.48 19.84 -8.87
CA ASP A 319 -42.94 20.73 -9.89
C ASP A 319 -41.76 20.05 -10.58
N GLY A 320 -41.59 20.38 -11.87
CA GLY A 320 -40.63 19.75 -12.75
C GLY A 320 -39.43 20.66 -13.02
N SER A 321 -38.26 20.22 -12.58
CA SER A 321 -36.98 20.48 -13.26
C SER A 321 -36.04 19.32 -12.97
N LYS A 322 -35.60 18.62 -14.02
CA LYS A 322 -34.84 17.37 -13.93
C LYS A 322 -33.34 17.68 -13.87
N SER A 323 -32.73 17.47 -12.69
CA SER A 323 -31.31 17.14 -12.55
C SER A 323 -31.15 15.60 -12.59
N PRO A 324 -30.12 15.03 -13.24
CA PRO A 324 -30.02 13.58 -13.46
C PRO A 324 -29.79 12.71 -12.21
N ASN A 325 -29.66 13.29 -11.01
CA ASN A 325 -29.37 12.54 -9.77
C ASN A 325 -30.46 12.62 -8.69
N SER A 326 -31.72 12.85 -9.05
CA SER A 326 -32.82 13.08 -8.08
C SER A 326 -33.80 11.92 -7.88
N GLN A 327 -33.35 10.67 -7.92
CA GLN A 327 -34.18 9.52 -7.54
C GLN A 327 -33.63 8.75 -6.33
N LEU A 328 -33.52 9.44 -5.20
CA LEU A 328 -33.52 8.86 -3.85
C LEU A 328 -34.11 9.90 -2.89
N SER A 329 -35.42 10.14 -3.00
CA SER A 329 -36.16 10.94 -2.02
C SER A 329 -37.34 10.14 -1.50
N THR A 330 -37.07 9.24 -0.55
CA THR A 330 -38.06 8.78 0.43
C THR A 330 -37.35 8.10 1.61
N LEU A 331 -37.10 8.92 2.64
CA LEU A 331 -36.93 8.67 4.08
C LEU A 331 -35.65 9.34 4.61
N ASN A 332 -35.86 10.45 5.33
CA ASN A 332 -34.85 11.10 6.18
C ASN A 332 -34.52 10.20 7.39
N ALA A 333 -33.95 9.01 7.14
CA ALA A 333 -33.18 8.31 8.16
C ALA A 333 -31.83 9.03 8.24
N GLN A 334 -31.55 9.69 9.35
CA GLN A 334 -30.18 10.11 9.63
C GLN A 334 -29.36 8.82 9.73
N ARG A 335 -28.38 8.63 8.85
CA ARG A 335 -27.47 7.49 8.94
C ARG A 335 -26.22 7.94 9.69
N HIS A 336 -25.71 7.08 10.56
CA HIS A 336 -24.43 7.31 11.21
C HIS A 336 -23.49 6.14 10.91
N ILE A 337 -22.19 6.42 10.92
CA ILE A 337 -21.16 5.38 10.85
C ILE A 337 -21.22 4.63 12.18
N ALA A 338 -21.36 3.31 12.14
CA ALA A 338 -21.35 2.45 13.32
C ALA A 338 -19.95 1.88 13.57
N ALA A 339 -19.24 1.56 12.50
CA ALA A 339 -17.87 1.06 12.58
C ALA A 339 -17.06 1.32 11.30
N ILE A 340 -15.74 1.27 11.44
CA ILE A 340 -14.78 1.28 10.34
C ILE A 340 -14.09 -0.09 10.29
N HIS A 341 -14.03 -0.68 9.09
CA HIS A 341 -13.24 -1.88 8.83
C HIS A 341 -11.86 -1.48 8.32
N ALA A 342 -10.84 -2.12 8.88
CA ALA A 342 -9.46 -1.92 8.49
C ALA A 342 -8.69 -3.24 8.55
N PHE A 343 -7.53 -3.29 7.92
CA PHE A 343 -6.62 -4.42 8.06
C PHE A 343 -5.18 -3.95 8.28
N ASN A 344 -4.39 -4.77 8.96
CA ASN A 344 -2.97 -4.50 9.10
C ASN A 344 -2.26 -4.80 7.76
N VAL A 345 -1.55 -3.82 7.20
CA VAL A 345 -0.91 -3.90 5.87
C VAL A 345 0.33 -4.80 5.84
N ARG A 346 0.73 -5.41 6.96
CA ARG A 346 1.83 -6.40 7.02
C ARG A 346 1.34 -7.82 7.27
N THR A 347 0.28 -7.97 8.07
CA THR A 347 -0.20 -9.29 8.52
C THR A 347 -1.55 -9.69 7.93
N SER A 348 -2.21 -8.76 7.23
CA SER A 348 -3.59 -8.89 6.76
C SER A 348 -4.62 -9.16 7.87
N GLU A 349 -4.24 -8.98 9.15
CA GLU A 349 -5.17 -9.10 10.28
C GLU A 349 -6.28 -8.04 10.16
N GLN A 350 -7.53 -8.49 10.26
CA GLN A 350 -8.71 -7.65 10.06
C GLN A 350 -9.24 -7.10 11.38
N TYR A 351 -9.68 -5.84 11.36
CA TYR A 351 -10.22 -5.13 12.50
C TYR A 351 -11.55 -4.45 12.17
N ARG A 352 -12.44 -4.41 13.16
CA ARG A 352 -13.67 -3.62 13.11
C ARG A 352 -13.69 -2.65 14.28
N PHE A 353 -13.56 -1.36 13.98
CA PHE A 353 -13.49 -0.27 14.95
C PHE A 353 -14.86 0.37 15.14
N ALA A 354 -15.56 0.02 16.22
CA ALA A 354 -16.80 0.64 16.64
C ALA A 354 -16.53 1.84 17.55
N GLY A 355 -17.24 2.95 17.30
CA GLY A 355 -17.06 4.18 18.07
C GLY A 355 -18.28 5.09 18.00
N ARG A 356 -18.30 6.12 18.84
CA ARG A 356 -19.42 7.08 18.90
C ARG A 356 -19.29 8.20 17.87
N LEU A 357 -18.06 8.65 17.64
CA LEU A 357 -17.71 9.68 16.67
C LEU A 357 -16.57 9.19 15.79
N PHE A 358 -16.50 9.73 14.57
CA PHE A 358 -15.47 9.39 13.60
C PHE A 358 -14.87 10.66 13.03
N CYS A 359 -13.54 10.68 12.87
CA CYS A 359 -12.79 11.76 12.25
C CYS A 359 -12.04 11.19 11.04
N ASP A 360 -12.44 11.65 9.86
CA ASP A 360 -11.69 11.40 8.63
C ASP A 360 -10.55 12.41 8.53
N ALA A 361 -9.33 11.92 8.68
CA ALA A 361 -8.09 12.65 8.54
C ALA A 361 -7.17 11.97 7.50
N THR A 362 -7.71 11.19 6.55
CA THR A 362 -6.92 10.46 5.55
C THR A 362 -6.27 11.36 4.49
N GLY A 363 -6.62 12.65 4.49
CA GLY A 363 -6.23 13.61 3.46
C GLY A 363 -7.06 13.53 2.18
N HIS A 364 -7.63 12.36 1.87
CA HIS A 364 -8.44 12.10 0.68
C HIS A 364 -9.96 12.17 0.94
N GLY A 365 -10.38 12.17 2.21
CA GLY A 365 -11.80 12.07 2.57
C GLY A 365 -12.36 10.66 2.36
N THR A 366 -11.51 9.65 2.54
CA THR A 366 -11.80 8.24 2.24
C THR A 366 -13.00 7.71 3.02
N ILE A 367 -13.05 7.97 4.33
CA ILE A 367 -14.12 7.49 5.20
C ILE A 367 -15.42 8.23 4.89
N GLY A 368 -15.33 9.55 4.63
CA GLY A 368 -16.48 10.34 4.17
C GLY A 368 -17.08 9.78 2.88
N PHE A 369 -16.23 9.48 1.90
CA PHE A 369 -16.65 8.86 0.63
C PHE A 369 -17.29 7.48 0.84
N LEU A 370 -16.66 6.61 1.63
CA LEU A 370 -17.18 5.27 1.95
C LEU A 370 -18.52 5.34 2.69
N ALA A 371 -18.72 6.36 3.52
CA ALA A 371 -19.98 6.62 4.22
C ALA A 371 -21.07 7.25 3.34
N GLN A 372 -20.80 7.42 2.04
CA GLN A 372 -21.70 8.09 1.08
C GLN A 372 -22.03 9.53 1.48
N ALA A 373 -21.09 10.23 2.12
CA ALA A 373 -21.22 11.67 2.34
C ALA A 373 -21.23 12.43 1.01
N ASP A 374 -21.80 13.63 1.00
CA ASP A 374 -21.72 14.52 -0.16
C ASP A 374 -20.25 14.87 -0.42
N TRP A 375 -19.81 14.71 -1.67
CA TRP A 375 -18.46 15.04 -2.11
C TRP A 375 -18.50 15.72 -3.47
N ASP A 376 -17.42 16.43 -3.79
CA ASP A 376 -17.20 17.05 -5.09
C ASP A 376 -15.73 16.88 -5.48
N MET A 377 -15.46 16.73 -6.77
CA MET A 377 -14.12 16.65 -7.32
C MET A 377 -14.08 17.48 -8.60
N THR A 378 -13.13 18.41 -8.68
CA THR A 378 -12.83 19.12 -9.92
C THR A 378 -12.18 18.14 -10.92
N PRO A 379 -12.82 17.82 -12.07
CA PRO A 379 -12.32 16.77 -12.95
C PRO A 379 -11.01 17.15 -13.67
N GLU A 380 -10.89 18.39 -14.12
CA GLU A 380 -9.77 18.89 -14.93
C GLU A 380 -9.23 20.22 -14.41
N GLY A 381 -8.00 20.58 -14.81
CA GLY A 381 -7.41 21.88 -14.48
C GLY A 381 -6.91 22.00 -13.04
N ARG A 382 -6.64 20.86 -12.40
CA ARG A 382 -6.07 20.75 -11.05
C ARG A 382 -4.58 20.39 -11.11
N MET A 383 -3.91 20.64 -10.00
CA MET A 383 -2.53 20.21 -9.76
C MET A 383 -2.41 18.69 -9.79
N GLY A 384 -1.20 18.23 -10.09
CA GLY A 384 -0.85 16.82 -10.20
C GLY A 384 -0.30 16.24 -8.90
N MET A 385 0.33 15.07 -9.02
CA MET A 385 1.15 14.48 -7.96
C MET A 385 2.62 14.57 -8.33
N SER A 386 3.47 14.67 -7.31
CA SER A 386 4.92 14.76 -7.45
C SER A 386 5.64 13.63 -6.76
N ASN A 387 6.77 13.25 -7.35
CA ASN A 387 7.80 12.48 -6.68
C ASN A 387 8.93 13.46 -6.39
N MET A 388 9.05 13.93 -5.15
CA MET A 388 10.16 14.79 -4.75
C MET A 388 11.42 13.95 -4.65
N TRP A 389 12.53 14.40 -5.25
CA TRP A 389 13.81 13.69 -5.26
C TRP A 389 14.96 14.65 -5.00
N ALA A 390 16.13 14.14 -4.63
CA ALA A 390 17.31 14.93 -4.33
C ALA A 390 18.56 14.40 -5.06
N TRP A 391 19.64 15.18 -5.10
CA TRP A 391 20.95 14.66 -5.44
C TRP A 391 22.04 15.31 -4.61
N GLY A 392 23.08 14.54 -4.34
CA GLY A 392 24.30 15.00 -3.70
C GLY A 392 25.47 15.02 -4.68
N GLU A 393 26.58 15.60 -4.23
CA GLU A 393 27.87 15.53 -4.90
C GLU A 393 28.90 14.95 -3.95
N GLY A 394 29.67 13.97 -4.42
CA GLY A 394 30.75 13.35 -3.67
C GLY A 394 32.14 13.82 -4.11
N GLU A 395 33.16 13.19 -3.55
CA GLU A 395 34.56 13.40 -3.96
C GLU A 395 34.98 12.52 -5.14
N GLN A 396 34.27 11.41 -5.35
CA GLN A 396 34.60 10.38 -6.34
C GLN A 396 33.57 10.37 -7.46
N THR A 397 34.02 9.97 -8.66
CA THR A 397 33.12 9.73 -9.79
C THR A 397 32.13 8.62 -9.45
N VAL A 398 30.86 8.88 -9.72
CA VAL A 398 29.75 7.92 -9.55
C VAL A 398 29.14 7.64 -10.92
N ASN A 399 29.06 6.36 -11.30
CA ASN A 399 28.38 5.94 -12.52
C ASN A 399 26.88 5.78 -12.27
N PHE A 400 26.08 5.97 -13.31
CA PHE A 400 24.64 5.72 -13.31
C PHE A 400 24.27 4.86 -14.54
N PRO A 401 23.45 3.81 -14.39
CA PRO A 401 23.04 2.99 -15.53
C PRO A 401 22.30 3.82 -16.59
N GLU A 402 22.43 3.44 -17.86
CA GLU A 402 21.58 3.98 -18.93
C GLU A 402 20.12 3.62 -18.69
N THR A 403 19.21 4.56 -18.95
CA THR A 403 17.76 4.37 -18.75
C THR A 403 16.98 4.55 -20.06
N PRO A 404 17.08 3.61 -21.02
CA PRO A 404 16.42 3.75 -22.33
C PRO A 404 14.88 3.77 -22.24
N TRP A 405 14.31 3.27 -21.14
CA TRP A 405 12.87 3.28 -20.85
C TRP A 405 12.37 4.62 -20.29
N ALA A 406 13.26 5.47 -19.79
CA ALA A 406 12.92 6.76 -19.20
C ALA A 406 12.52 7.77 -20.30
N LEU A 407 12.11 8.97 -19.90
CA LEU A 407 11.90 10.05 -20.88
C LEU A 407 13.25 10.49 -21.46
N SER A 408 13.32 10.64 -22.78
CA SER A 408 14.50 11.21 -23.44
C SER A 408 14.55 12.71 -23.16
N MET A 409 15.57 13.13 -22.42
CA MET A 409 15.71 14.50 -21.91
C MET A 409 17.14 15.00 -22.12
N THR A 410 17.30 16.32 -22.06
CA THR A 410 18.58 17.02 -22.02
C THR A 410 18.71 17.76 -20.69
N MET A 411 19.91 18.29 -20.39
CA MET A 411 20.09 19.15 -19.21
C MET A 411 19.19 20.39 -19.24
N ALA A 412 18.72 20.83 -20.41
CA ALA A 412 17.75 21.92 -20.53
C ALA A 412 16.40 21.58 -19.86
N ASP A 413 15.99 20.32 -19.92
CA ASP A 413 14.72 19.81 -19.39
C ASP A 413 14.79 19.45 -17.89
N PHE A 414 15.99 19.47 -17.30
CA PHE A 414 16.23 19.15 -15.90
C PHE A 414 15.49 20.16 -14.98
N PRO A 415 14.83 19.70 -13.88
CA PRO A 415 13.94 20.54 -13.08
C PRO A 415 14.58 21.85 -12.61
N TYR A 416 13.82 22.95 -12.73
CA TYR A 416 14.13 24.22 -12.08
C TYR A 416 13.64 24.19 -10.62
N PRO A 417 14.28 24.93 -9.69
CA PRO A 417 15.68 25.34 -9.77
C PRO A 417 16.58 24.09 -9.71
N ARG A 418 17.69 24.11 -10.44
CA ARG A 418 18.66 23.00 -10.47
C ARG A 418 19.56 23.01 -9.23
N ASP A 419 18.95 22.94 -8.05
CA ASP A 419 19.62 23.13 -6.77
C ASP A 419 19.45 21.90 -5.86
N HIS A 420 20.09 20.80 -6.22
CA HIS A 420 20.16 19.57 -5.42
C HIS A 420 18.84 18.83 -5.13
N HIS A 421 17.70 19.24 -5.71
CA HIS A 421 16.43 18.51 -5.61
C HIS A 421 15.41 18.88 -6.71
N GLY A 422 14.49 17.96 -6.99
CA GLY A 422 13.25 18.20 -7.73
C GLY A 422 12.13 18.58 -6.76
N GLN A 423 11.56 19.77 -6.95
CA GLN A 423 10.54 20.34 -6.05
C GLN A 423 9.13 19.79 -6.30
N TRP A 424 8.23 20.08 -5.37
CA TRP A 424 6.80 19.68 -5.37
C TRP A 424 5.98 20.17 -6.56
N PHE A 425 6.48 21.11 -7.37
CA PHE A 425 5.80 21.54 -8.60
C PHE A 425 6.21 20.71 -9.83
N TRP A 426 7.12 19.75 -9.66
CA TRP A 426 7.42 18.78 -10.71
C TRP A 426 6.35 17.67 -10.64
N GLU A 427 5.21 17.98 -11.23
CA GLU A 427 3.97 17.23 -11.09
C GLU A 427 3.47 16.66 -12.43
N SER A 428 2.83 15.51 -12.35
CA SER A 428 2.08 14.93 -13.47
C SER A 428 0.74 14.35 -13.01
N GLY A 429 0.05 13.67 -13.92
CA GLY A 429 -1.28 13.14 -13.67
C GLY A 429 -2.38 14.14 -14.02
N TYR A 430 -2.34 15.37 -13.48
CA TYR A 430 -3.31 16.44 -13.78
C TYR A 430 -4.76 15.94 -13.81
N ASN A 431 -5.31 15.70 -15.01
CA ASN A 431 -6.68 15.25 -15.25
C ASN A 431 -6.91 13.74 -14.99
N LYS A 432 -5.88 12.99 -14.60
CA LYS A 432 -5.94 11.57 -14.23
C LYS A 432 -6.55 11.37 -12.85
N ASP A 433 -7.27 10.27 -12.64
CA ASP A 433 -7.88 9.96 -11.35
C ASP A 433 -6.80 9.84 -10.27
N PRO A 434 -6.79 10.70 -9.23
CA PRO A 434 -5.68 10.75 -8.28
C PRO A 434 -5.60 9.50 -7.40
N MET A 435 -6.66 8.69 -7.35
CA MET A 435 -6.71 7.44 -6.58
C MET A 435 -6.46 6.23 -7.48
N ASN A 436 -7.23 6.12 -8.57
CA ASN A 436 -7.19 4.93 -9.43
C ASN A 436 -5.99 4.93 -10.39
N ASP A 437 -5.53 6.11 -10.82
CA ASP A 437 -4.34 6.24 -11.67
C ASP A 437 -3.06 6.50 -10.87
N ALA A 438 -3.11 6.46 -9.52
CA ALA A 438 -2.01 6.91 -8.65
C ALA A 438 -0.66 6.27 -8.99
N GLU A 439 -0.65 4.95 -9.13
CA GLU A 439 0.54 4.19 -9.48
C GLU A 439 1.09 4.62 -10.85
N GLY A 440 0.21 4.85 -11.83
CA GLY A 440 0.60 5.28 -13.17
C GLY A 440 1.16 6.69 -13.23
N ILE A 441 0.63 7.59 -12.40
CA ILE A 441 1.13 8.96 -12.26
C ILE A 441 2.51 8.95 -11.63
N ARG A 442 2.70 8.18 -10.55
CA ARG A 442 4.01 7.98 -9.92
C ARG A 442 5.02 7.42 -10.91
N ASP A 443 4.64 6.41 -11.67
CA ASP A 443 5.52 5.76 -12.65
C ASP A 443 5.89 6.73 -13.79
N HIS A 444 4.98 7.60 -14.21
CA HIS A 444 5.30 8.64 -15.18
C HIS A 444 6.31 9.65 -14.63
N ASN A 445 6.12 10.09 -13.38
CA ASN A 445 7.07 10.94 -12.68
C ASN A 445 8.44 10.27 -12.60
N LEU A 446 8.51 8.99 -12.20
CA LEU A 446 9.76 8.24 -12.14
C LEU A 446 10.47 8.20 -13.50
N ARG A 447 9.75 7.96 -14.60
CA ARG A 447 10.34 8.05 -15.95
C ARG A 447 10.90 9.43 -16.27
N ALA A 448 10.28 10.50 -15.78
CA ALA A 448 10.82 11.85 -15.92
C ALA A 448 12.07 12.06 -15.03
N VAL A 449 12.03 11.64 -13.77
CA VAL A 449 13.16 11.77 -12.82
C VAL A 449 14.40 11.05 -13.36
N PHE A 450 14.24 9.78 -13.73
CA PHE A 450 15.34 8.99 -14.27
C PHE A 450 15.79 9.49 -15.65
N GLY A 451 14.89 10.06 -16.45
CA GLY A 451 15.24 10.69 -17.73
C GLY A 451 16.12 11.93 -17.53
N ALA A 452 15.72 12.82 -16.62
CA ALA A 452 16.50 14.00 -16.25
C ALA A 452 17.86 13.60 -15.66
N TRP A 453 17.88 12.60 -14.78
CA TRP A 453 19.13 12.10 -14.22
C TRP A 453 20.05 11.43 -15.26
N ASN A 454 19.47 10.72 -16.24
CA ASN A 454 20.22 10.15 -17.36
C ASN A 454 20.85 11.25 -18.23
N ALA A 455 20.13 12.34 -18.50
CA ALA A 455 20.70 13.51 -19.19
C ALA A 455 21.91 14.09 -18.44
N MET A 456 21.81 14.17 -17.10
CA MET A 456 22.89 14.64 -16.24
C MET A 456 24.09 13.70 -16.19
N LYS A 457 23.88 12.38 -16.13
CA LYS A 457 24.96 11.41 -15.89
C LYS A 457 25.54 10.77 -17.15
N ASN A 458 24.72 10.61 -18.17
CA ASN A 458 25.05 9.88 -19.39
C ASN A 458 24.87 10.73 -20.66
N GLY A 459 24.17 11.87 -20.56
CA GLY A 459 23.92 12.80 -21.66
C GLY A 459 24.84 14.02 -21.67
N ASP A 460 24.25 15.18 -22.00
CA ASP A 460 24.94 16.45 -22.17
C ASP A 460 25.46 17.07 -20.86
N GLY A 461 25.04 16.57 -19.70
CA GLY A 461 25.56 16.98 -18.38
C GLY A 461 26.75 16.14 -17.87
N ALA A 462 27.06 15.01 -18.50
CA ALA A 462 27.93 13.97 -17.94
C ALA A 462 29.35 14.48 -17.60
N ALA A 463 29.87 15.43 -18.40
CA ALA A 463 31.20 15.99 -18.20
C ALA A 463 31.31 16.84 -16.92
N GLU A 464 30.22 17.50 -16.53
CA GLU A 464 30.17 18.46 -15.41
C GLU A 464 29.74 17.78 -14.10
N HIS A 465 28.93 16.72 -14.17
CA HIS A 465 28.31 16.09 -12.99
C HIS A 465 28.89 14.71 -12.66
N LYS A 466 30.21 14.53 -12.80
CA LYS A 466 30.88 13.22 -12.60
C LYS A 466 30.69 12.65 -11.19
N THR A 467 30.71 13.49 -10.17
CA THR A 467 30.61 13.10 -8.77
C THR A 467 29.18 13.15 -8.20
N ALA A 468 28.22 13.59 -9.01
CA ALA A 468 26.83 13.69 -8.60
C ALA A 468 26.18 12.30 -8.45
N PHE A 469 25.34 12.12 -7.43
CA PHE A 469 24.58 10.89 -7.15
C PHE A 469 23.14 11.21 -6.74
N LEU A 470 22.19 10.42 -7.25
CA LEU A 470 20.76 10.55 -6.96
C LEU A 470 20.46 10.07 -5.53
N THR A 471 19.53 10.73 -4.83
CA THR A 471 19.10 10.41 -3.47
C THR A 471 17.66 10.89 -3.21
N TRP A 472 17.11 10.65 -2.02
CA TRP A 472 15.77 11.07 -1.60
C TRP A 472 15.84 11.81 -0.27
#